data_AF-A0A9J7EDX4-F1
#
_entry.id   AF-A0A9J7EDX4-F1
#
_cell.length_a   1.000
_cell.length_b   1.000
_cell.length_c   1.000
_cell.angle_alpha   90.00
_cell.angle_beta   90.00
_cell.angle_gamma   90.00
#
_symmetry.space_group_name_H-M   'P 1'
#
loop_
_entity.id
_entity.type
_entity.pdbx_description
1 polymer ?
#
loop_
_entity_poly.entity_id
_entity_poly.type
_entity_poly.pdbx_seq_one_letter_code
_entity_poly.pdbx_strand_id
1 'polypeptide(L)'
;MSTLLYFLYIFLSSGCQHQGKMRSVTLKDVEQDKVVKTVAAHLKKTGKVKVPEHMDLVKTGRFKELAPYDPDWFYVRCAAILRHIYIRSPVGVKTVTKIFGGRKRNGVTPSHFCRSSGSIARKALQALEALKMVEKVQDGGRILTVQGRRDLDRIAAQVRLKAKQAAKQQVIVLLVSLKYWIRLDVLWICSDYKMLLVFGRGIGFIVLVSLLSCVVSLRQYGTPSNTLYVAEDLEPSRGKLQIINRNIENEDSSHLERRKREATTLTTPAIQKNISTWTTHLNDSHQQLMVHWVGEGSNVIICLARDSSPRNKGGLSPSALFISYDYGKNFTNKTESFKLGDAPDSGYAQLDKFFNHPKYPEFCVFVDSTNKKLFYTSDNGRTIHRSDLSFHPSELSFDEEFPDKYVILDKVVTNRKLYLTLDGGKTFKMIQSYVKTFFWSSGPGFSKVFYMERWKPDGTSTVFSASDPTDLVNAEILFEEAKDFQIKGDYMFATKQSKDVSFFLFL
;
A
#
# COMPACT_ATOMS: atom_id res chain seq x y z
N MET A 1 16.88 42.60 -24.19
CA MET A 1 16.32 41.37 -23.57
C MET A 1 17.39 40.45 -22.97
N SER A 2 18.52 40.19 -23.64
CA SER A 2 19.59 39.32 -23.12
C SER A 2 20.26 39.85 -21.83
N THR A 3 20.49 41.16 -21.71
CA THR A 3 21.12 41.80 -20.54
C THR A 3 20.24 41.82 -19.29
N LEU A 4 18.92 42.00 -19.45
CA LEU A 4 17.95 41.96 -18.34
C LEU A 4 17.79 40.55 -17.77
N LEU A 5 17.80 39.52 -18.62
CA LEU A 5 17.82 38.11 -18.19
C LEU A 5 19.13 37.72 -17.50
N TYR A 6 20.26 38.28 -17.94
CA TYR A 6 21.55 38.09 -17.27
C TYR A 6 21.59 38.78 -15.89
N PHE A 7 21.03 39.99 -15.79
CA PHE A 7 20.88 40.69 -14.52
C PHE A 7 19.93 39.98 -13.57
N LEU A 8 18.79 39.47 -14.05
CA LEU A 8 17.86 38.69 -13.23
C LEU A 8 18.47 37.37 -12.75
N TYR A 9 19.26 36.70 -13.60
CA TYR A 9 20.00 35.49 -13.26
C TYR A 9 21.07 35.75 -12.20
N ILE A 10 21.82 36.87 -12.31
CA ILE A 10 22.78 37.29 -11.29
C ILE A 10 22.06 37.69 -9.99
N PHE A 11 20.93 38.40 -10.06
CA PHE A 11 20.18 38.85 -8.88
C PHE A 11 19.52 37.68 -8.14
N LEU A 12 18.96 36.69 -8.86
CA LEU A 12 18.43 35.44 -8.28
C LEU A 12 19.54 34.52 -7.76
N SER A 13 20.72 34.50 -8.40
CA SER A 13 21.88 33.76 -7.91
C SER A 13 22.57 34.42 -6.71
N SER A 14 22.35 35.73 -6.50
CA SER A 14 22.96 36.54 -5.43
C SER A 14 22.02 36.78 -4.25
N GLY A 15 20.93 36.01 -4.14
CA GLY A 15 19.96 36.07 -3.05
C GLY A 15 20.61 35.96 -1.67
N CYS A 16 20.98 37.12 -1.13
CA CYS A 16 21.11 37.50 0.27
C CYS A 16 21.47 36.35 1.23
N GLN A 17 22.75 35.99 1.31
CA GLN A 17 23.28 35.35 2.51
C GLN A 17 23.37 36.40 3.61
N HIS A 18 22.23 36.75 4.19
CA HIS A 18 22.22 37.33 5.54
C HIS A 18 22.79 36.26 6.46
N GLN A 19 24.09 36.35 6.79
CA GLN A 19 24.73 35.55 7.83
C GLN A 19 24.27 36.03 9.20
N GLY A 20 22.97 35.94 9.46
CA GLY A 20 22.46 35.93 10.82
C GLY A 20 22.99 34.66 11.49
N LYS A 21 23.68 34.80 12.62
CA LYS A 21 24.16 33.72 13.49
C LYS A 21 23.08 32.64 13.58
N MET A 22 23.23 31.55 12.82
CA MET A 22 22.19 30.52 12.73
C MET A 22 22.06 29.87 14.11
N ARG A 23 20.86 29.93 14.70
CA ARG A 23 20.54 29.16 15.91
C ARG A 23 20.85 27.69 15.64
N SER A 24 21.52 27.02 16.58
CA SER A 24 21.86 25.60 16.50
C SER A 24 20.59 24.79 16.24
N VAL A 25 20.61 23.93 15.22
CA VAL A 25 19.46 23.09 14.86
C VAL A 25 19.31 22.00 15.91
N THR A 26 18.14 21.94 16.53
CA THR A 26 17.80 20.89 17.49
C THR A 26 16.81 19.91 16.89
N LEU A 27 16.65 18.74 17.51
CA LEU A 27 15.64 17.76 17.10
C LEU A 27 14.20 18.32 17.07
N LYS A 28 13.92 19.40 17.81
CA LYS A 28 12.60 20.05 17.85
C LYS A 28 12.29 20.85 16.57
N ASP A 29 13.32 21.27 15.85
CA ASP A 29 13.20 22.15 14.68
C ASP A 29 12.97 21.41 13.36
N VAL A 30 12.88 20.07 13.40
CA VAL A 30 12.82 19.21 12.23
C VAL A 30 11.56 18.35 12.26
N GLU A 31 11.00 18.12 11.07
CA GLU A 31 9.80 17.31 10.87
C GLU A 31 9.95 15.90 11.46
N GLN A 32 8.94 15.49 12.24
CA GLN A 32 8.96 14.25 13.01
C GLN A 32 9.21 13.00 12.16
N ASP A 33 8.50 12.85 11.04
CA ASP A 33 8.57 11.64 10.21
C ASP A 33 9.97 11.46 9.60
N LYS A 34 10.53 12.55 9.05
CA LYS A 34 11.88 12.57 8.45
C LYS A 34 12.95 12.22 9.48
N VAL A 35 12.84 12.76 10.70
CA VAL A 35 13.77 12.46 11.79
C VAL A 35 13.71 11.00 12.19
N VAL A 36 12.51 10.45 12.41
CA VAL A 36 12.37 9.05 12.85
C VAL A 36 12.94 8.09 11.80
N LYS A 37 12.66 8.30 10.51
CA LYS A 37 13.19 7.48 9.42
C LYS A 37 14.72 7.56 9.31
N THR A 38 15.29 8.76 9.40
CA THR A 38 16.75 8.94 9.32
C THR A 38 17.49 8.39 10.53
N VAL A 39 16.95 8.54 11.74
CA VAL A 39 17.50 7.93 12.95
C VAL A 39 17.42 6.40 12.88
N ALA A 40 16.31 5.84 12.39
CA ALA A 40 16.18 4.39 12.19
C ALA A 40 17.24 3.86 11.21
N ALA A 41 17.45 4.56 10.09
CA ALA A 41 18.50 4.21 9.13
C ALA A 41 19.91 4.33 9.74
N HIS A 42 20.16 5.33 10.60
CA HIS A 42 21.43 5.47 11.31
C HIS A 42 21.67 4.31 12.30
N LEU A 43 20.63 3.91 13.04
CA LEU A 43 20.69 2.77 13.96
C LEU A 43 20.98 1.46 13.22
N LYS A 44 20.36 1.27 12.04
CA LYS A 44 20.64 0.12 11.17
C LYS A 44 22.08 0.10 10.66
N LYS A 45 22.57 1.23 10.15
CA LYS A 45 23.97 1.38 9.68
C LYS A 45 25.00 1.13 10.77
N THR A 46 24.65 1.45 12.01
CA THR A 46 25.55 1.23 13.16
C THR A 46 25.70 -0.26 13.47
N GLY A 47 24.73 -1.11 13.13
CA GLY A 47 24.78 -2.57 13.34
C GLY A 47 24.80 -3.03 14.81
N LYS A 48 24.89 -2.11 15.78
CA LYS A 48 25.02 -2.42 17.21
C LYS A 48 23.70 -2.67 17.93
N VAL A 49 22.56 -2.40 17.28
CA VAL A 49 21.23 -2.60 17.89
C VAL A 49 20.90 -4.08 17.81
N LYS A 50 20.85 -4.76 18.96
CA LYS A 50 20.42 -6.16 19.04
C LYS A 50 18.90 -6.25 18.81
N VAL A 51 18.51 -6.73 17.64
CA VAL A 51 17.10 -7.03 17.34
C VAL A 51 16.75 -8.40 17.94
N PRO A 52 15.68 -8.52 18.73
CA PRO A 52 15.26 -9.81 19.27
C PRO A 52 14.73 -10.76 18.18
N GLU A 53 15.01 -12.05 18.31
CA GLU A 53 14.77 -13.10 17.29
C GLU A 53 13.32 -13.21 16.77
N HIS A 54 12.34 -12.99 17.64
CA HIS A 54 10.92 -13.16 17.30
C HIS A 54 10.23 -11.87 16.84
N MET A 55 10.98 -10.78 16.56
CA MET A 55 10.36 -9.50 16.19
C MET A 55 9.64 -9.51 14.83
N ASP A 56 9.91 -10.49 13.97
CA ASP A 56 9.26 -10.60 12.67
C ASP A 56 7.85 -11.21 12.77
N LEU A 57 7.59 -11.97 13.83
CA LEU A 57 6.33 -12.69 14.06
C LEU A 57 5.39 -11.95 15.03
N VAL A 58 5.92 -11.02 15.82
CA VAL A 58 5.20 -10.46 16.97
C VAL A 58 4.37 -9.25 16.58
N LYS A 59 3.10 -9.27 16.98
CA LYS A 59 2.26 -8.08 16.93
C LYS A 59 2.66 -7.02 17.95
N THR A 60 2.54 -5.76 17.54
CA THR A 60 3.00 -4.62 18.35
C THR A 60 2.15 -4.32 19.59
N GLY A 61 0.92 -4.83 19.64
CA GLY A 61 0.00 -4.69 20.75
C GLY A 61 -1.20 -5.63 20.60
N ARG A 62 -1.96 -5.84 21.68
CA ARG A 62 -3.12 -6.75 21.71
C ARG A 62 -4.20 -6.36 20.68
N PHE A 63 -4.34 -5.06 20.42
CA PHE A 63 -5.34 -4.47 19.54
C PHE A 63 -4.97 -4.52 18.05
N LYS A 64 -3.80 -5.06 17.69
CA LYS A 64 -3.42 -5.32 16.30
C LYS A 64 -3.70 -6.77 15.95
N GLU A 65 -4.15 -6.99 14.72
CA GLU A 65 -4.45 -8.32 14.18
C GLU A 65 -3.17 -8.96 13.62
N LEU A 66 -2.41 -8.20 12.83
CA LEU A 66 -1.18 -8.65 12.17
C LEU A 66 0.08 -7.96 12.71
N ALA A 67 1.24 -8.57 12.42
CA ALA A 67 2.56 -7.97 12.63
C ALA A 67 2.81 -6.82 11.62
N PRO A 68 3.71 -5.88 11.92
CA PRO A 68 4.11 -4.84 10.96
C PRO A 68 4.73 -5.45 9.70
N TYR A 69 4.38 -4.90 8.53
CA TYR A 69 4.89 -5.37 7.23
C TYR A 69 6.35 -5.00 6.96
N ASP A 70 6.83 -3.90 7.55
CA ASP A 70 8.20 -3.41 7.35
C ASP A 70 9.18 -4.23 8.21
N PRO A 71 10.16 -4.95 7.63
CA PRO A 71 11.14 -5.71 8.42
C PRO A 71 11.98 -4.82 9.35
N ASP A 72 12.15 -3.53 9.02
CA ASP A 72 12.92 -2.58 9.82
C ASP A 72 12.09 -1.88 10.91
N TRP A 73 10.85 -2.33 11.15
CA TRP A 73 9.91 -1.66 12.07
C TRP A 73 10.46 -1.50 13.50
N PHE A 74 11.31 -2.43 13.95
CA PHE A 74 11.92 -2.37 15.28
C PHE A 74 12.89 -1.18 15.42
N TYR A 75 13.65 -0.86 14.37
CA TYR A 75 14.52 0.32 14.33
C TYR A 75 13.72 1.62 14.33
N VAL A 76 12.63 1.65 13.56
CA VAL A 76 11.68 2.77 13.53
C VAL A 76 11.08 3.01 14.92
N ARG A 77 10.74 1.93 15.63
CA ARG A 77 10.22 2.02 17.01
C ARG A 77 11.27 2.55 17.99
N CYS A 78 12.52 2.09 17.90
CA CYS A 78 13.62 2.62 18.72
C CYS A 78 13.84 4.12 18.47
N ALA A 79 13.83 4.55 17.22
CA ALA A 79 13.96 5.96 16.84
C ALA A 79 12.82 6.83 17.37
N ALA A 80 11.57 6.34 17.30
CA ALA A 80 10.41 7.04 17.85
C ALA A 80 10.49 7.18 19.38
N ILE A 81 10.95 6.14 20.08
CA ILE A 81 11.17 6.18 21.54
C ILE A 81 12.26 7.20 21.89
N LEU A 82 13.39 7.21 21.17
CA LEU A 82 14.48 8.19 21.38
C LEU A 82 13.98 9.64 21.25
N ARG A 83 13.20 9.92 20.19
CA ARG A 83 12.60 11.25 20.02
C ARG A 83 11.65 11.60 21.17
N HIS A 84 10.86 10.65 21.64
CA HIS A 84 9.95 10.90 22.75
C HIS A 84 10.73 11.23 24.05
N ILE A 85 11.79 10.49 24.36
CA ILE A 85 12.66 10.76 25.52
C ILE A 85 13.31 12.14 25.40
N TYR A 86 13.73 12.54 24.20
CA TYR A 86 14.32 13.85 23.94
C TYR A 86 13.36 15.00 24.29
N ILE A 87 12.06 14.84 24.02
CA ILE A 87 11.04 15.88 24.22
C ILE A 87 10.47 15.83 25.64
N ARG A 88 10.18 14.64 26.14
CA ARG A 88 9.57 14.40 27.45
C ARG A 88 10.44 13.41 28.21
N SER A 89 11.13 13.90 29.23
CA SER A 89 12.03 13.14 30.09
C SER A 89 11.61 13.35 31.54
N PRO A 90 11.58 12.32 32.41
CA PRO A 90 11.99 10.92 32.21
C PRO A 90 10.88 10.00 31.65
N VAL A 91 11.25 8.91 30.94
CA VAL A 91 10.28 7.96 30.35
C VAL A 91 10.43 6.54 30.91
N GLY A 92 9.32 5.97 31.38
CA GLY A 92 9.22 4.57 31.81
C GLY A 92 8.56 3.65 30.76
N VAL A 93 8.67 2.33 30.95
CA VAL A 93 8.03 1.33 30.06
C VAL A 93 6.50 1.56 29.99
N LYS A 94 5.85 1.85 31.12
CA LYS A 94 4.39 2.12 31.16
C LYS A 94 4.02 3.32 30.27
N THR A 95 4.81 4.39 30.30
CA THR A 95 4.61 5.58 29.46
C THR A 95 4.73 5.22 27.98
N VAL A 96 5.77 4.47 27.60
CA VAL A 96 5.94 3.96 26.21
C VAL A 96 4.74 3.13 25.78
N THR A 97 4.23 2.25 26.64
CA THR A 97 3.06 1.43 26.31
C THR A 97 1.76 2.22 26.17
N LYS A 98 1.66 3.40 26.80
CA LYS A 98 0.53 4.31 26.65
C LYS A 98 0.64 5.10 25.33
N ILE A 99 1.83 5.58 25.00
CA ILE A 99 2.10 6.35 23.77
C ILE A 99 1.77 5.53 22.52
N PHE A 100 2.22 4.28 22.48
CA PHE A 100 1.96 3.37 21.35
C PHE A 100 0.67 2.55 21.51
N GLY A 101 -0.16 2.87 22.52
CA GLY A 101 -1.45 2.23 22.73
C GLY A 101 -2.48 2.65 21.68
N GLY A 102 -3.63 1.98 21.67
CA GLY A 102 -4.70 2.25 20.71
C GLY A 102 -6.04 1.72 21.17
N ARG A 103 -7.12 2.09 20.47
CA ARG A 103 -8.46 1.54 20.74
C ARG A 103 -8.50 0.09 20.27
N LYS A 104 -8.95 -0.81 21.15
CA LYS A 104 -9.18 -2.22 20.83
C LYS A 104 -10.64 -2.39 20.40
N ARG A 105 -10.86 -2.95 19.21
CA ARG A 105 -12.19 -3.39 18.78
C ARG A 105 -12.58 -4.64 19.58
N ASN A 106 -13.76 -4.63 20.18
CA ASN A 106 -14.30 -5.75 20.98
C ASN A 106 -15.57 -6.34 20.33
N GLY A 107 -15.59 -6.39 18.99
CA GLY A 107 -16.75 -6.86 18.23
C GLY A 107 -17.95 -5.92 18.37
N VAL A 108 -19.01 -6.43 19.00
CA VAL A 108 -20.28 -5.71 19.23
C VAL A 108 -20.20 -4.75 20.41
N THR A 109 -19.25 -4.95 21.33
CA THR A 109 -19.10 -4.07 22.51
C THR A 109 -18.25 -2.82 22.20
N PRO A 110 -18.48 -1.68 22.87
CA PRO A 110 -17.74 -0.44 22.65
C PRO A 110 -16.22 -0.62 22.72
N SER A 111 -15.52 0.15 21.89
CA SER A 111 -14.05 0.11 21.86
C SER A 111 -13.44 0.83 23.05
N HIS A 112 -12.51 0.16 23.74
CA HIS A 112 -11.76 0.72 24.87
C HIS A 112 -10.28 0.89 24.54
N PHE A 113 -9.63 1.88 25.15
CA PHE A 113 -8.19 2.07 25.03
C PHE A 113 -7.43 0.89 25.64
N CYS A 114 -6.49 0.33 24.88
CA CYS A 114 -5.61 -0.74 25.31
C CYS A 114 -4.15 -0.32 25.12
N ARG A 115 -3.30 -0.64 26.10
CA ARG A 115 -1.86 -0.38 26.03
C ARG A 115 -1.18 -1.30 25.00
N SER A 116 -0.07 -0.84 24.45
CA SER A 116 0.76 -1.67 23.57
C SER A 116 1.58 -2.70 24.36
N SER A 117 2.30 -3.55 23.63
CA SER A 117 3.11 -4.61 24.25
C SER A 117 4.25 -4.03 25.10
N GLY A 118 4.26 -4.38 26.39
CA GLY A 118 5.33 -4.01 27.32
C GLY A 118 6.65 -4.73 27.06
N SER A 119 6.62 -5.92 26.44
CA SER A 119 7.85 -6.66 26.12
C SER A 119 8.68 -5.92 25.07
N ILE A 120 8.03 -5.44 24.00
CA ILE A 120 8.67 -4.69 22.92
C ILE A 120 9.23 -3.37 23.45
N ALA A 121 8.44 -2.63 24.24
CA ALA A 121 8.88 -1.38 24.85
C ALA A 121 10.11 -1.58 25.75
N ARG A 122 10.14 -2.66 26.54
CA ARG A 122 11.29 -3.00 27.40
C ARG A 122 12.53 -3.36 26.58
N LYS A 123 12.40 -4.22 25.56
CA LYS A 123 13.51 -4.65 24.72
C LYS A 123 14.10 -3.48 23.92
N ALA A 124 13.27 -2.57 23.41
CA ALA A 124 13.73 -1.35 22.75
C ALA A 124 14.54 -0.44 23.68
N LEU A 125 14.06 -0.21 24.91
CA LEU A 125 14.79 0.60 25.89
C LEU A 125 16.11 -0.06 26.32
N GLN A 126 16.14 -1.39 26.51
CA GLN A 126 17.36 -2.14 26.80
C GLN A 126 18.38 -2.08 25.65
N ALA A 127 17.92 -2.14 24.40
CA ALA A 127 18.77 -2.00 23.23
C ALA A 127 19.39 -0.60 23.14
N LEU A 128 18.63 0.45 23.45
CA LEU A 128 19.12 1.84 23.49
C LEU A 128 20.10 2.10 24.66
N GLU A 129 19.88 1.43 25.79
CA GLU A 129 20.79 1.45 26.95
C GLU A 129 22.13 0.77 26.61
N ALA A 130 22.10 -0.36 25.90
CA ALA A 130 23.32 -1.02 25.42
C ALA A 130 24.14 -0.15 24.45
N LEU A 131 23.50 0.78 23.74
CA LEU A 131 24.15 1.77 22.87
C LEU A 131 24.66 3.01 23.61
N LYS A 132 24.45 3.10 24.93
CA LYS A 132 24.76 4.28 25.76
C LYS A 132 24.09 5.57 25.29
N MET A 133 22.99 5.46 24.53
CA MET A 133 22.19 6.60 24.09
C MET A 133 21.22 7.07 25.18
N VAL A 134 20.83 6.15 26.06
CA VAL A 134 19.83 6.33 27.10
C VAL A 134 20.39 5.75 28.40
N GLU A 135 20.19 6.45 29.51
CA GLU A 135 20.61 6.04 30.86
C GLU A 135 19.42 5.94 31.81
N LYS A 136 19.58 5.15 32.88
CA LYS A 136 18.59 5.03 33.96
C LYS A 136 18.84 6.12 35.00
N VAL A 137 17.75 6.70 35.50
CA VAL A 137 17.78 7.66 36.62
C VAL A 137 17.47 6.94 37.92
N GLN A 138 18.06 7.40 39.02
CA GLN A 138 17.86 6.85 40.36
C GLN A 138 16.38 6.94 40.79
N ASP A 139 15.72 8.06 40.49
CA ASP A 139 14.28 8.31 40.73
C ASP A 139 13.34 7.53 39.80
N GLY A 140 13.89 6.67 38.94
CA GLY A 140 13.15 5.83 38.02
C GLY A 140 12.91 6.46 36.64
N GLY A 141 12.73 5.59 35.64
CA GLY A 141 12.61 5.99 34.25
C GLY A 141 13.95 5.98 33.51
N ARG A 142 13.96 6.57 32.31
CA ARG A 142 15.14 6.70 31.49
C ARG A 142 15.22 8.09 30.88
N ILE A 143 16.44 8.60 30.80
CA ILE A 143 16.78 9.89 30.22
C ILE A 143 17.82 9.71 29.12
N LEU A 144 17.93 10.70 28.26
CA LEU A 144 18.89 10.68 27.17
C LEU A 144 20.28 11.09 27.70
N THR A 145 21.32 10.36 27.32
CA THR A 145 22.70 10.74 27.68
C THR A 145 23.14 11.99 26.91
N VAL A 146 24.19 12.66 27.39
CA VAL A 146 24.81 13.81 26.68
C VAL A 146 25.24 13.39 25.26
N GLN A 147 25.77 12.18 25.10
CA GLN A 147 26.12 11.62 23.80
C GLN A 147 24.88 11.43 22.92
N GLY A 148 23.83 10.81 23.45
CA GLY A 148 22.59 10.60 22.71
C GLY A 148 21.94 11.90 22.24
N ARG A 149 22.02 12.96 23.05
CA ARG A 149 21.54 14.31 22.68
C ARG A 149 22.32 14.87 21.50
N ARG A 150 23.65 14.84 21.56
CA ARG A 150 24.55 15.33 20.50
C ARG A 150 24.34 14.58 19.19
N ASP A 151 24.20 13.26 19.24
CA ASP A 151 24.01 12.44 18.04
C ASP A 151 22.65 12.71 17.37
N LEU A 152 21.58 12.87 18.16
CA LEU A 152 20.26 13.23 17.64
C LEU A 152 20.25 14.64 17.02
N ASP A 153 20.88 15.62 17.67
CA ASP A 153 20.97 16.99 17.14
C ASP A 153 21.83 17.06 15.87
N ARG A 154 22.91 16.27 15.77
CA ARG A 154 23.71 16.13 14.55
C ARG A 154 22.89 15.53 13.41
N ILE A 155 22.11 14.49 13.67
CA ILE A 155 21.22 13.88 12.66
C ILE A 155 20.14 14.89 12.23
N ALA A 156 19.56 15.63 13.18
CA ALA A 156 18.59 16.69 12.88
C ALA A 156 19.18 17.77 11.95
N ALA A 157 20.42 18.20 12.21
CA ALA A 157 21.13 19.13 11.34
C ALA A 157 21.31 18.56 9.92
N GLN A 158 21.70 17.29 9.79
CA GLN A 158 21.83 16.63 8.48
C GLN A 158 20.49 16.55 7.73
N VAL A 159 19.39 16.23 8.41
CA VAL A 159 18.06 16.20 7.81
C VAL A 159 17.66 17.57 7.29
N ARG A 160 17.93 18.64 8.07
CA ARG A 160 17.65 20.02 7.65
C ARG A 160 18.48 20.43 6.44
N LEU A 161 19.76 20.03 6.38
CA LEU A 161 20.63 20.28 5.23
C LEU A 161 20.12 19.56 3.98
N LYS A 162 19.77 18.27 4.10
CA LYS A 162 19.19 17.50 2.99
C LYS A 162 17.87 18.10 2.50
N ALA A 163 17.01 18.55 3.41
CA ALA A 163 15.76 19.22 3.04
C ALA A 163 16.01 20.54 2.29
N LYS A 164 17.00 21.34 2.74
CA LYS A 164 17.42 22.57 2.04
C LYS A 164 17.97 22.27 0.64
N GLN A 165 18.78 21.22 0.50
CA GLN A 165 19.34 20.80 -0.80
C GLN A 165 18.23 20.33 -1.75
N ALA A 166 17.29 19.51 -1.28
CA ALA A 166 16.14 19.07 -2.07
C ALA A 166 15.29 20.25 -2.56
N ALA A 167 15.04 21.25 -1.70
CA ALA A 167 14.32 22.46 -2.09
C ALA A 167 15.09 23.27 -3.16
N LYS A 168 16.41 23.44 -3.01
CA LYS A 168 17.25 24.10 -4.03
C LYS A 168 17.20 23.36 -5.37
N GLN A 169 17.26 22.03 -5.35
CA GLN A 169 17.26 21.22 -6.56
C GLN A 169 15.91 21.30 -7.30
N GLN A 170 14.79 21.36 -6.58
CA GLN A 170 13.47 21.57 -7.18
C GLN A 170 13.38 22.93 -7.90
N VAL A 171 13.93 23.99 -7.31
CA VAL A 171 13.99 25.32 -7.94
C VAL A 171 14.86 25.29 -9.20
N ILE A 172 16.01 24.61 -9.16
CA ILE A 172 16.88 24.47 -10.33
C ILE A 172 16.16 23.72 -11.46
N VAL A 173 15.46 22.61 -11.15
CA VAL A 173 14.70 21.85 -12.16
C VAL A 173 13.61 22.72 -12.79
N LEU A 174 12.87 23.49 -11.98
CA LEU A 174 11.86 24.43 -12.50
C LEU A 174 12.47 25.50 -13.40
N LEU A 175 13.62 26.07 -13.03
CA LEU A 175 14.32 27.06 -13.85
C LEU A 175 14.85 26.47 -15.16
N VAL A 176 15.33 25.23 -15.15
CA VAL A 176 15.76 24.51 -16.36
C VAL A 176 14.56 24.22 -17.26
N SER A 177 13.45 23.70 -16.70
CA SER A 177 12.21 23.47 -17.46
C SER A 177 11.66 24.75 -18.07
N LEU A 178 11.69 25.87 -17.35
CA LEU A 178 11.28 27.19 -17.86
C LEU A 178 12.20 27.66 -18.99
N LYS A 179 13.52 27.44 -18.89
CA LYS A 179 14.48 27.74 -19.97
C LYS A 179 14.22 26.91 -21.23
N TYR A 180 13.86 25.64 -21.09
CA TYR A 180 13.53 24.78 -22.23
C TYR A 180 12.21 25.20 -22.89
N TRP A 181 11.20 25.58 -22.11
CA TRP A 181 9.92 26.06 -22.62
C TRP A 181 10.08 27.38 -23.40
N ILE A 182 10.81 28.35 -22.86
CA ILE A 182 11.13 29.61 -23.56
C ILE A 182 11.92 29.34 -24.85
N ARG A 183 12.82 28.35 -24.86
CA ARG A 183 13.61 27.99 -26.05
C ARG A 183 12.77 27.32 -27.15
N LEU A 184 11.72 26.60 -26.78
CA LEU A 184 10.74 26.00 -27.71
C LEU A 184 9.83 27.07 -28.33
N ASP A 185 9.35 28.03 -27.53
CA ASP A 185 8.51 29.14 -28.03
C ASP A 185 9.29 30.07 -28.99
N VAL A 186 10.58 30.34 -28.70
CA VAL A 186 11.44 31.11 -29.61
C VAL A 186 11.69 30.38 -30.93
N LEU A 187 11.77 29.04 -30.91
CA LEU A 187 11.90 28.23 -32.14
C LEU A 187 10.63 28.31 -33.00
N TRP A 188 9.46 28.38 -32.35
CA TRP A 188 8.16 28.52 -33.02
C TRP A 188 7.97 29.91 -33.64
N ILE A 189 8.44 30.97 -32.95
CA ILE A 189 8.39 32.36 -33.44
C ILE A 189 9.27 32.59 -34.70
N CYS A 190 10.32 31.79 -34.90
CA CYS A 190 11.15 31.87 -36.11
C CYS A 190 10.52 31.25 -37.35
N SER A 191 9.42 30.49 -37.24
CA SER A 191 8.79 29.81 -38.38
C SER A 191 7.74 30.66 -39.09
N ASP A 192 7.13 31.66 -38.44
CA ASP A 192 6.03 32.45 -39.01
C ASP A 192 6.24 33.96 -38.82
N TYR A 193 6.97 34.57 -39.75
CA TYR A 193 7.16 36.02 -39.85
C TYR A 193 5.95 36.72 -40.49
N LYS A 194 4.74 36.49 -39.96
CA LYS A 194 3.57 37.35 -40.17
C LYS A 194 2.67 37.22 -38.95
N MET A 195 2.83 38.11 -37.97
CA MET A 195 1.79 38.59 -37.02
C MET A 195 2.47 39.42 -35.92
N LEU A 196 3.05 40.56 -36.31
CA LEU A 196 3.81 41.44 -35.40
C LEU A 196 2.93 42.47 -34.66
N LEU A 197 1.66 42.17 -34.37
CA LEU A 197 0.73 43.17 -33.80
C LEU A 197 -0.02 42.77 -32.52
N VAL A 198 0.23 41.59 -31.92
CA VAL A 198 -0.43 41.17 -30.66
C VAL A 198 0.53 41.06 -29.46
N PHE A 199 1.85 41.13 -29.69
CA PHE A 199 2.86 40.82 -28.66
C PHE A 199 3.07 41.91 -27.58
N GLY A 200 2.56 43.13 -27.76
CA GLY A 200 2.71 44.21 -26.80
C GLY A 200 2.00 44.00 -25.45
N ARG A 201 0.96 43.15 -25.40
CA ARG A 201 0.16 42.91 -24.19
C ARG A 201 0.60 41.68 -23.40
N GLY A 202 1.22 40.68 -24.06
CA GLY A 202 1.64 39.42 -23.42
C GLY A 202 2.90 39.57 -22.56
N ILE A 203 3.86 40.40 -22.99
CA ILE A 203 5.13 40.60 -22.27
C ILE A 203 4.89 41.36 -20.95
N GLY A 204 3.95 42.32 -20.93
CA GLY A 204 3.55 43.01 -19.71
C GLY A 204 2.91 42.09 -18.68
N PHE A 205 2.10 41.11 -19.13
CA PHE A 205 1.45 40.15 -18.25
C PHE A 205 2.44 39.14 -17.64
N ILE A 206 3.42 38.66 -18.42
CA ILE A 206 4.46 37.74 -17.94
C ILE A 206 5.40 38.41 -16.92
N VAL A 207 5.73 39.69 -17.12
CA VAL A 207 6.53 40.48 -16.17
C VAL A 207 5.74 40.79 -14.90
N LEU A 208 4.43 41.08 -15.01
CA LEU A 208 3.55 41.32 -13.86
C LEU A 208 3.37 40.05 -13.01
N VAL A 209 3.17 38.88 -13.65
CA VAL A 209 3.05 37.57 -12.97
C VAL A 209 4.38 37.13 -12.34
N SER A 210 5.52 37.43 -12.99
CA SER A 210 6.85 37.17 -12.43
C SER A 210 7.18 38.08 -11.24
N LEU A 211 6.73 39.34 -11.26
CA LEU A 211 6.87 40.25 -10.11
C LEU A 211 5.91 39.89 -8.96
N LEU A 212 4.68 39.46 -9.25
CA LEU A 212 3.75 38.97 -8.22
C LEU A 212 4.25 37.70 -7.52
N SER A 213 4.83 36.76 -8.26
CA SER A 213 5.41 35.52 -7.68
C SER A 213 6.65 35.79 -6.82
N CYS A 214 7.40 36.86 -7.10
CA CYS A 214 8.53 37.29 -6.28
C CYS A 214 8.07 37.93 -4.95
N VAL A 215 6.94 38.64 -4.94
CA VAL A 215 6.34 39.24 -3.73
C VAL A 215 5.67 38.19 -2.84
N VAL A 216 5.06 37.14 -3.43
CA VAL A 216 4.47 36.02 -2.66
C VAL A 216 5.54 35.14 -2.01
N SER A 217 6.75 35.09 -2.56
CA SER A 217 7.87 34.27 -2.04
C SER A 217 8.60 34.90 -0.83
N LEU A 218 8.28 36.15 -0.45
CA LEU A 218 8.86 36.83 0.72
C LEU A 218 7.95 36.89 1.95
N ARG A 219 6.77 36.25 1.94
CA ARG A 219 6.02 36.05 3.20
C ARG A 219 6.59 34.85 3.96
N GLN A 220 7.40 35.15 4.98
CA GLN A 220 7.65 34.23 6.08
C GLN A 220 6.31 33.77 6.66
N TYR A 221 5.91 32.53 6.36
CA TYR A 221 4.85 31.85 7.11
C TYR A 221 5.44 31.39 8.45
N GLY A 222 5.06 32.08 9.51
CA GLY A 222 5.45 31.72 10.87
C GLY A 222 5.17 32.83 11.86
N THR A 223 3.90 33.15 12.11
CA THR A 223 3.53 33.71 13.41
C THR A 223 3.21 32.55 14.36
N PRO A 224 3.83 32.49 15.55
CA PRO A 224 3.38 31.56 16.59
C PRO A 224 2.01 32.03 17.10
N SER A 225 0.97 31.22 16.91
CA SER A 225 -0.35 31.47 17.50
C SER A 225 -0.25 31.37 19.02
N ASN A 226 -0.52 32.46 19.73
CA ASN A 226 -0.43 32.53 21.19
C ASN A 226 -1.81 32.47 21.89
N THR A 227 -2.86 32.04 21.19
CA THR A 227 -4.20 31.91 21.76
C THR A 227 -4.87 30.64 21.25
N LEU A 228 -5.16 29.73 22.18
CA LEU A 228 -5.97 28.55 21.93
C LEU A 228 -7.41 28.97 22.23
N TYR A 229 -8.23 29.10 21.20
CA TYR A 229 -9.67 29.29 21.38
C TYR A 229 -10.27 27.99 21.91
N VAL A 230 -10.66 28.00 23.19
CA VAL A 230 -11.54 26.99 23.77
C VAL A 230 -12.95 27.38 23.34
N ALA A 231 -13.63 26.49 22.61
CA ALA A 231 -15.04 26.67 22.34
C ALA A 231 -15.79 26.57 23.68
N GLU A 232 -16.54 27.60 24.02
CA GLU A 232 -17.50 27.59 25.13
C GLU A 232 -18.73 26.80 24.66
N ASP A 233 -18.93 25.62 25.25
CA ASP A 233 -20.13 24.82 25.02
C ASP A 233 -21.33 25.56 25.63
N LEU A 234 -22.25 26.00 24.77
CA LEU A 234 -23.54 26.56 25.18
C LEU A 234 -24.52 25.42 25.56
N GLU A 235 -24.91 25.50 26.83
CA GLU A 235 -26.12 24.98 27.49
C GLU A 235 -26.17 23.54 28.06
N PRO A 236 -26.77 23.37 29.27
CA PRO A 236 -26.58 22.24 30.19
C PRO A 236 -27.79 21.29 30.26
N SER A 237 -27.67 20.23 31.07
CA SER A 237 -28.62 19.11 31.37
C SER A 237 -28.43 17.86 30.50
N ARG A 238 -28.34 16.63 31.01
CA ARG A 238 -28.68 16.02 32.32
C ARG A 238 -27.88 14.70 32.42
N GLY A 239 -27.29 14.39 33.58
CA GLY A 239 -26.69 13.06 33.79
C GLY A 239 -25.71 12.96 34.96
N LYS A 240 -26.22 13.17 36.17
CA LYS A 240 -25.62 12.95 37.50
C LYS A 240 -24.45 11.94 37.54
N LEU A 241 -23.22 12.44 37.73
CA LEU A 241 -22.07 11.63 38.16
C LEU A 241 -22.26 11.24 39.63
N GLN A 242 -22.40 9.94 39.93
CA GLN A 242 -22.23 9.41 41.29
C GLN A 242 -20.73 9.31 41.60
N ILE A 243 -20.24 10.23 42.41
CA ILE A 243 -18.94 10.14 43.07
C ILE A 243 -19.12 9.19 44.26
N ILE A 244 -18.56 7.99 44.17
CA ILE A 244 -18.35 7.15 45.36
C ILE A 244 -16.97 7.49 45.90
N ASN A 245 -16.92 8.40 46.87
CA ASN A 245 -15.82 8.45 47.82
C ASN A 245 -15.96 7.25 48.76
N ARG A 246 -14.90 6.45 48.89
CA ARG A 246 -14.67 5.65 50.10
C ARG A 246 -13.21 5.74 50.53
N ASN A 247 -13.06 6.60 51.53
CA ASN A 247 -12.14 6.67 52.66
C ASN A 247 -11.02 5.63 52.79
N ILE A 248 -9.87 6.19 53.15
CA ILE A 248 -8.71 5.59 53.79
C ILE A 248 -9.01 5.49 55.30
N GLU A 249 -8.42 4.47 55.94
CA GLU A 249 -8.17 4.23 57.37
C GLU A 249 -8.82 2.95 57.91
N ASN A 250 -8.04 1.86 57.99
CA ASN A 250 -7.47 1.40 59.26
C ASN A 250 -6.60 0.15 59.06
N GLU A 251 -5.48 0.15 59.77
CA GLU A 251 -4.58 -0.96 59.98
C GLU A 251 -5.32 -2.13 60.65
N ASP A 252 -5.08 -3.35 60.17
CA ASP A 252 -4.76 -4.46 61.06
C ASP A 252 -4.13 -5.60 60.29
N SER A 253 -2.99 -6.03 60.80
CA SER A 253 -2.13 -7.06 60.27
C SER A 253 -2.55 -8.41 60.83
N SER A 254 -2.97 -9.33 59.95
CA SER A 254 -2.93 -10.76 60.25
C SER A 254 -2.67 -11.56 58.98
N HIS A 255 -1.78 -12.54 59.15
CA HIS A 255 -1.17 -13.37 58.13
C HIS A 255 -2.20 -14.01 57.17
N LEU A 256 -2.18 -13.59 55.91
CA LEU A 256 -2.72 -14.39 54.80
C LEU A 256 -1.54 -14.95 54.01
N GLU A 257 -1.11 -16.14 54.41
CA GLU A 257 -0.23 -16.99 53.60
C GLU A 257 -0.75 -17.02 52.17
N ARG A 258 0.16 -16.77 51.23
CA ARG A 258 -0.09 -16.86 49.80
C ARG A 258 -0.23 -18.34 49.45
N ARG A 259 -1.41 -18.91 49.70
CA ARG A 259 -1.76 -20.27 49.26
C ARG A 259 -1.67 -20.28 47.74
N LYS A 260 -0.63 -20.92 47.22
CA LYS A 260 -0.46 -21.23 45.81
C LYS A 260 -1.74 -21.96 45.41
N ARG A 261 -2.61 -21.31 44.63
CA ARG A 261 -3.74 -21.99 44.01
C ARG A 261 -3.12 -22.95 43.00
N GLU A 262 -2.84 -24.16 43.43
CA GLU A 262 -2.71 -25.28 42.53
C GLU A 262 -4.02 -25.31 41.74
N ALA A 263 -3.89 -25.22 40.42
CA ALA A 263 -5.05 -25.40 39.56
C ALA A 263 -5.59 -26.79 39.88
N THR A 264 -6.80 -26.85 40.40
CA THR A 264 -7.58 -28.07 40.31
C THR A 264 -7.51 -28.47 38.85
N THR A 265 -6.93 -29.64 38.56
CA THR A 265 -7.06 -30.32 37.29
C THR A 265 -8.54 -30.63 37.13
N LEU A 266 -9.30 -29.60 36.75
CA LEU A 266 -10.55 -29.78 36.05
C LEU A 266 -10.12 -30.52 34.79
N THR A 267 -10.34 -31.82 34.80
CA THR A 267 -10.54 -32.59 33.58
C THR A 267 -11.53 -31.79 32.76
N THR A 268 -11.00 -31.01 31.82
CA THR A 268 -11.78 -30.36 30.78
C THR A 268 -12.71 -31.45 30.27
N PRO A 269 -14.04 -31.32 30.37
CA PRO A 269 -14.90 -32.25 29.67
C PRO A 269 -14.45 -32.17 28.23
N ALA A 270 -13.93 -33.28 27.71
CA ALA A 270 -13.52 -33.36 26.33
C ALA A 270 -14.76 -33.03 25.52
N ILE A 271 -14.83 -31.80 25.03
CA ILE A 271 -15.68 -31.48 23.90
C ILE A 271 -15.11 -32.39 22.82
N GLN A 272 -15.77 -33.54 22.59
CA GLN A 272 -15.53 -34.37 21.43
C GLN A 272 -15.83 -33.47 20.24
N LYS A 273 -14.80 -32.77 19.78
CA LYS A 273 -14.81 -32.12 18.49
C LYS A 273 -14.74 -33.28 17.51
N ASN A 274 -15.88 -33.59 16.89
CA ASN A 274 -15.98 -34.47 15.73
C ASN A 274 -15.23 -33.85 14.54
N ILE A 275 -13.92 -33.64 14.68
CA ILE A 275 -13.04 -33.14 13.64
C ILE A 275 -12.25 -34.36 13.16
N SER A 276 -12.68 -34.92 12.03
CA SER A 276 -11.92 -35.92 11.30
C SER A 276 -10.78 -35.23 10.54
N THR A 277 -9.54 -35.61 10.82
CA THR A 277 -8.36 -35.15 10.07
C THR A 277 -7.86 -36.26 9.17
N TRP A 278 -7.69 -35.98 7.88
CA TRP A 278 -7.06 -36.87 6.90
C TRP A 278 -5.73 -36.28 6.44
N THR A 279 -4.78 -37.15 6.10
CA THR A 279 -3.47 -36.76 5.59
C THR A 279 -3.20 -37.50 4.30
N THR A 280 -2.97 -36.76 3.23
CA THR A 280 -2.68 -37.28 1.89
C THR A 280 -1.32 -36.76 1.44
N HIS A 281 -0.44 -37.67 1.03
CA HIS A 281 0.87 -37.31 0.49
C HIS A 281 0.76 -37.17 -1.03
N LEU A 282 0.98 -35.96 -1.55
CA LEU A 282 0.93 -35.66 -2.99
C LEU A 282 2.21 -36.07 -3.74
N ASN A 283 3.28 -36.38 -3.02
CA ASN A 283 4.60 -36.74 -3.57
C ASN A 283 5.13 -35.74 -4.60
N ASP A 284 4.99 -34.45 -4.29
CA ASP A 284 5.38 -33.35 -5.16
C ASP A 284 6.49 -32.50 -4.51
N SER A 285 7.40 -31.96 -5.33
CA SER A 285 8.60 -31.23 -4.88
C SER A 285 8.55 -29.73 -5.15
N HIS A 286 7.43 -29.20 -5.67
CA HIS A 286 7.30 -27.78 -5.96
C HIS A 286 7.29 -26.93 -4.69
N GLN A 287 7.73 -25.68 -4.81
CA GLN A 287 7.87 -24.77 -3.67
C GLN A 287 6.54 -24.18 -3.16
N GLN A 288 5.51 -24.09 -4.01
CA GLN A 288 4.23 -23.48 -3.68
C GLN A 288 3.09 -24.41 -4.04
N LEU A 289 2.10 -24.51 -3.15
CA LEU A 289 0.85 -25.21 -3.39
C LEU A 289 -0.32 -24.23 -3.24
N MET A 290 -1.07 -24.04 -4.31
CA MET A 290 -2.30 -23.27 -4.33
C MET A 290 -3.48 -24.22 -4.14
N VAL A 291 -4.24 -24.06 -3.06
CA VAL A 291 -5.39 -24.92 -2.74
C VAL A 291 -6.67 -24.08 -2.84
N HIS A 292 -7.67 -24.60 -3.54
CA HIS A 292 -8.96 -23.93 -3.71
C HIS A 292 -10.13 -24.89 -3.64
N TRP A 293 -11.15 -24.50 -2.90
CA TRP A 293 -12.45 -25.16 -2.86
C TRP A 293 -13.31 -24.62 -4.00
N VAL A 294 -13.83 -25.53 -4.82
CA VAL A 294 -14.49 -25.15 -6.07
C VAL A 294 -15.73 -24.28 -5.84
N GLY A 295 -16.54 -24.60 -4.82
CA GLY A 295 -17.69 -23.78 -4.44
C GLY A 295 -18.43 -24.32 -3.21
N GLU A 296 -19.44 -23.56 -2.74
CA GLU A 296 -20.32 -24.01 -1.66
C GLU A 296 -21.11 -25.26 -2.08
N GLY A 297 -21.19 -26.25 -1.21
CA GLY A 297 -21.85 -27.54 -1.50
C GLY A 297 -21.06 -28.48 -2.43
N SER A 298 -19.89 -28.05 -2.95
CA SER A 298 -19.01 -28.92 -3.72
C SER A 298 -18.03 -29.67 -2.82
N ASN A 299 -17.82 -30.94 -3.12
CA ASN A 299 -16.81 -31.79 -2.50
C ASN A 299 -15.45 -31.72 -3.21
N VAL A 300 -15.32 -30.85 -4.21
CA VAL A 300 -14.15 -30.77 -5.09
C VAL A 300 -13.13 -29.76 -4.56
N ILE A 301 -11.87 -30.19 -4.49
CA ILE A 301 -10.73 -29.35 -4.15
C ILE A 301 -9.69 -29.44 -5.26
N ILE A 302 -9.26 -28.28 -5.76
CA ILE A 302 -8.21 -28.17 -6.76
C ILE A 302 -6.93 -27.69 -6.08
N CYS A 303 -5.84 -28.43 -6.31
CA CYS A 303 -4.51 -28.18 -5.81
C CYS A 303 -3.55 -28.00 -6.99
N LEU A 304 -3.00 -26.79 -7.15
CA LEU A 304 -2.00 -26.47 -8.15
C LEU A 304 -0.63 -26.29 -7.48
N ALA A 305 0.30 -27.18 -7.80
CA ALA A 305 1.68 -27.12 -7.32
C ALA A 305 2.58 -26.46 -8.37
N ARG A 306 3.37 -25.46 -7.95
CA ARG A 306 4.24 -24.67 -8.83
C ARG A 306 5.42 -24.05 -8.08
N ASP A 307 6.45 -23.63 -8.81
CA ASP A 307 7.59 -22.95 -8.22
C ASP A 307 7.43 -21.43 -8.11
N SER A 308 8.21 -20.82 -7.21
CA SER A 308 8.20 -19.37 -7.00
C SER A 308 9.04 -18.64 -8.04
N SER A 309 8.37 -18.10 -9.07
CA SER A 309 8.90 -17.21 -10.12
C SER A 309 10.07 -17.75 -10.98
N PRO A 310 10.01 -17.64 -12.33
CA PRO A 310 11.09 -18.04 -13.23
C PRO A 310 12.34 -17.13 -13.19
N ARG A 311 12.43 -16.16 -12.26
CA ARG A 311 13.32 -15.00 -12.42
C ARG A 311 14.81 -15.25 -12.11
N ASN A 312 15.18 -16.36 -11.48
CA ASN A 312 16.57 -16.61 -11.04
C ASN A 312 17.16 -17.99 -11.38
N LYS A 313 16.40 -18.90 -12.01
CA LYS A 313 16.92 -20.15 -12.56
C LYS A 313 16.37 -20.28 -13.97
N GLY A 314 17.23 -20.26 -14.99
CA GLY A 314 16.86 -20.29 -16.42
C GLY A 314 16.25 -21.62 -16.90
N GLY A 315 15.52 -22.34 -16.05
CA GLY A 315 14.76 -23.53 -16.40
C GLY A 315 13.28 -23.32 -16.10
N LEU A 316 12.43 -23.59 -17.09
CA LEU A 316 10.97 -23.64 -16.91
C LEU A 316 10.64 -24.95 -16.18
N SER A 317 10.18 -24.88 -14.94
CA SER A 317 9.62 -26.04 -14.26
C SER A 317 8.14 -26.18 -14.61
N PRO A 318 7.68 -27.37 -15.03
CA PRO A 318 6.28 -27.62 -15.30
C PRO A 318 5.47 -27.56 -14.01
N SER A 319 4.17 -27.32 -14.10
CA SER A 319 3.30 -27.33 -12.90
C SER A 319 2.56 -28.66 -12.77
N ALA A 320 2.26 -29.07 -11.54
CA ALA A 320 1.48 -30.28 -11.26
C ALA A 320 0.09 -29.92 -10.74
N LEU A 321 -0.94 -30.61 -11.26
CA LEU A 321 -2.33 -30.41 -10.84
C LEU A 321 -2.88 -31.66 -10.15
N PHE A 322 -3.47 -31.47 -8.99
CA PHE A 322 -4.15 -32.50 -8.22
C PHE A 322 -5.57 -32.08 -7.93
N ILE A 323 -6.53 -32.98 -8.15
CA ILE A 323 -7.95 -32.72 -7.87
C ILE A 323 -8.50 -33.81 -6.96
N SER A 324 -9.14 -33.41 -5.87
CA SER A 324 -9.91 -34.27 -4.99
C SER A 324 -11.40 -34.09 -5.29
N TYR A 325 -12.16 -35.17 -5.25
CA TYR A 325 -13.63 -35.19 -5.40
C TYR A 325 -14.32 -35.73 -4.14
N ASP A 326 -13.62 -35.70 -3.00
CA ASP A 326 -14.03 -36.36 -1.76
C ASP A 326 -13.66 -35.55 -0.50
N TYR A 327 -13.77 -34.22 -0.60
CA TYR A 327 -13.44 -33.27 0.49
C TYR A 327 -11.97 -33.33 0.94
N GLY A 328 -11.07 -33.69 0.03
CA GLY A 328 -9.62 -33.74 0.28
C GLY A 328 -9.13 -35.03 0.93
N LYS A 329 -9.93 -36.13 0.88
CA LYS A 329 -9.50 -37.43 1.40
C LYS A 329 -8.56 -38.17 0.44
N ASN A 330 -8.74 -38.00 -0.86
CA ASN A 330 -7.86 -38.52 -1.89
C ASN A 330 -7.66 -37.50 -3.03
N PHE A 331 -6.48 -37.50 -3.61
CA PHE A 331 -6.12 -36.58 -4.70
C PHE A 331 -5.72 -37.35 -5.95
N THR A 332 -6.37 -37.03 -7.06
CA THR A 332 -6.05 -37.58 -8.39
C THR A 332 -5.09 -36.65 -9.12
N ASN A 333 -3.98 -37.18 -9.62
CA ASN A 333 -3.03 -36.42 -10.42
C ASN A 333 -3.60 -36.21 -11.84
N LYS A 334 -3.70 -34.95 -12.26
CA LYS A 334 -4.24 -34.51 -13.57
C LYS A 334 -3.20 -33.84 -14.45
N THR A 335 -1.92 -33.91 -14.09
CA THR A 335 -0.81 -33.25 -14.79
C THR A 335 -0.69 -33.71 -16.24
N GLU A 336 -1.04 -34.96 -16.55
CA GLU A 336 -1.01 -35.49 -17.93
C GLU A 336 -1.94 -34.77 -18.89
N SER A 337 -3.03 -34.16 -18.39
CA SER A 337 -3.96 -33.39 -19.21
C SER A 337 -3.39 -32.04 -19.67
N PHE A 338 -2.24 -31.63 -19.13
CA PHE A 338 -1.59 -30.34 -19.41
C PHE A 338 -0.36 -30.48 -20.31
N LYS A 339 -0.34 -31.49 -21.19
CA LYS A 339 0.70 -31.62 -22.21
C LYS A 339 0.57 -30.54 -23.29
N LEU A 340 1.72 -29.99 -23.69
CA LEU A 340 1.76 -28.91 -24.69
C LEU A 340 1.39 -29.37 -26.10
N GLY A 341 1.58 -30.66 -26.41
CA GLY A 341 1.23 -31.27 -27.68
C GLY A 341 0.76 -32.72 -27.52
N ASP A 342 0.42 -33.35 -28.63
CA ASP A 342 -0.06 -34.74 -28.65
C ASP A 342 1.08 -35.76 -28.82
N ALA A 343 2.30 -35.26 -29.08
CA ALA A 343 3.50 -36.08 -29.18
C ALA A 343 3.96 -36.56 -27.78
N PRO A 344 4.51 -37.79 -27.68
CA PRO A 344 4.95 -38.37 -26.40
C PRO A 344 6.09 -37.59 -25.73
N ASP A 345 6.96 -36.94 -26.52
CA ASP A 345 8.07 -36.11 -26.03
C ASP A 345 7.69 -34.64 -25.79
N SER A 346 6.40 -34.30 -25.84
CA SER A 346 5.97 -32.93 -25.56
C SER A 346 6.13 -32.60 -24.07
N GLY A 347 6.70 -31.42 -23.80
CA GLY A 347 6.80 -30.89 -22.44
C GLY A 347 5.42 -30.62 -21.82
N TYR A 348 5.42 -30.38 -20.51
CA TYR A 348 4.22 -30.03 -19.75
C TYR A 348 4.06 -28.51 -19.64
N ALA A 349 2.80 -28.06 -19.52
CA ALA A 349 2.46 -26.67 -19.34
C ALA A 349 2.94 -26.12 -17.98
N GLN A 350 3.25 -24.83 -17.96
CA GLN A 350 3.56 -24.09 -16.75
C GLN A 350 2.34 -23.23 -16.40
N LEU A 351 1.52 -23.72 -15.49
CA LEU A 351 0.28 -23.06 -15.11
C LEU A 351 0.56 -21.90 -14.15
N ASP A 352 0.20 -20.69 -14.57
CA ASP A 352 0.40 -19.50 -13.74
C ASP A 352 -0.63 -19.44 -12.62
N LYS A 353 -1.90 -19.55 -13.04
CA LYS A 353 -3.10 -19.43 -12.21
C LYS A 353 -4.25 -20.18 -12.86
N PHE A 354 -5.29 -20.43 -12.09
CA PHE A 354 -6.59 -20.84 -12.58
C PHE A 354 -7.66 -19.89 -12.07
N PHE A 355 -8.76 -19.83 -12.80
CA PHE A 355 -9.89 -18.95 -12.56
C PHE A 355 -11.16 -19.80 -12.55
N ASN A 356 -11.94 -19.66 -11.49
CA ASN A 356 -13.24 -20.32 -11.36
C ASN A 356 -14.35 -19.33 -11.69
N HIS A 357 -15.41 -19.83 -12.30
CA HIS A 357 -16.58 -19.02 -12.54
C HIS A 357 -17.33 -18.74 -11.22
N PRO A 358 -17.72 -17.49 -10.92
CA PRO A 358 -18.28 -17.11 -9.61
C PRO A 358 -19.62 -17.78 -9.29
N LYS A 359 -20.47 -18.05 -10.29
CA LYS A 359 -21.78 -18.73 -10.10
C LYS A 359 -21.80 -20.22 -10.47
N TYR A 360 -20.88 -20.65 -11.34
CA TYR A 360 -20.90 -21.98 -11.95
C TYR A 360 -19.54 -22.63 -11.68
N PRO A 361 -19.28 -23.03 -10.43
CA PRO A 361 -17.96 -23.42 -9.99
C PRO A 361 -17.39 -24.63 -10.76
N GLU A 362 -18.26 -25.39 -11.43
CA GLU A 362 -17.89 -26.48 -12.35
C GLU A 362 -17.03 -26.02 -13.52
N PHE A 363 -17.20 -24.76 -13.94
CA PHE A 363 -16.45 -24.16 -15.03
C PHE A 363 -15.18 -23.49 -14.51
N CYS A 364 -14.03 -24.02 -14.92
CA CYS A 364 -12.71 -23.53 -14.52
C CYS A 364 -11.80 -23.35 -15.73
N VAL A 365 -10.96 -22.32 -15.70
CA VAL A 365 -9.98 -22.02 -16.76
C VAL A 365 -8.58 -21.94 -16.16
N PHE A 366 -7.66 -22.72 -16.71
CA PHE A 366 -6.25 -22.73 -16.38
C PHE A 366 -5.45 -22.04 -17.49
N VAL A 367 -4.46 -21.27 -17.08
CA VAL A 367 -3.75 -20.36 -17.98
C VAL A 367 -2.25 -20.61 -17.91
N ASP A 368 -1.62 -20.73 -19.09
CA ASP A 368 -0.16 -20.76 -19.27
C ASP A 368 0.26 -19.60 -20.16
N SER A 369 0.80 -18.53 -19.55
CA SER A 369 1.28 -17.36 -20.27
C SER A 369 2.61 -17.59 -20.98
N THR A 370 3.41 -18.57 -20.56
CA THR A 370 4.74 -18.85 -21.12
C THR A 370 4.61 -19.55 -22.47
N ASN A 371 3.76 -20.57 -22.53
CA ASN A 371 3.54 -21.36 -23.75
C ASN A 371 2.33 -20.89 -24.57
N LYS A 372 1.62 -19.83 -24.12
CA LYS A 372 0.41 -19.29 -24.75
C LYS A 372 -0.66 -20.37 -24.95
N LYS A 373 -0.92 -21.13 -23.90
CA LYS A 373 -1.94 -22.18 -23.89
C LYS A 373 -3.01 -21.83 -22.87
N LEU A 374 -4.24 -22.23 -23.18
CA LEU A 374 -5.37 -22.14 -22.28
C LEU A 374 -6.00 -23.52 -22.16
N PHE A 375 -6.36 -23.88 -20.94
CA PHE A 375 -7.08 -25.11 -20.67
C PHE A 375 -8.37 -24.77 -19.95
N TYR A 376 -9.46 -25.43 -20.29
CA TYR A 376 -10.76 -25.19 -19.66
C TYR A 376 -11.47 -26.51 -19.39
N THR A 377 -12.38 -26.47 -18.42
CA THR A 377 -13.20 -27.61 -18.01
C THR A 377 -14.58 -27.10 -17.66
N SER A 378 -15.60 -27.87 -18.00
CA SER A 378 -17.00 -27.64 -17.62
C SER A 378 -17.49 -28.66 -16.57
N ASP A 379 -16.63 -29.59 -16.13
CA ASP A 379 -17.00 -30.76 -15.33
C ASP A 379 -16.09 -30.93 -14.10
N ASN A 380 -15.72 -29.83 -13.46
CA ASN A 380 -14.85 -29.80 -12.27
C ASN A 380 -13.45 -30.42 -12.48
N GLY A 381 -12.92 -30.38 -13.71
CA GLY A 381 -11.60 -30.91 -14.04
C GLY A 381 -11.56 -32.41 -14.26
N ARG A 382 -12.70 -33.05 -14.53
CA ARG A 382 -12.74 -34.45 -14.98
C ARG A 382 -12.21 -34.54 -16.41
N THR A 383 -12.72 -33.67 -17.28
CA THR A 383 -12.33 -33.49 -18.68
C THR A 383 -11.73 -32.10 -18.84
N ILE A 384 -10.51 -32.06 -19.37
CA ILE A 384 -9.76 -30.82 -19.57
C ILE A 384 -9.53 -30.68 -21.07
N HIS A 385 -10.03 -29.58 -21.64
CA HIS A 385 -9.83 -29.23 -23.03
C HIS A 385 -8.67 -28.26 -23.17
N ARG A 386 -7.90 -28.37 -24.26
CA ARG A 386 -6.76 -27.51 -24.59
C ARG A 386 -7.10 -26.60 -25.76
N SER A 387 -6.70 -25.34 -25.64
CA SER A 387 -6.81 -24.33 -26.70
C SER A 387 -5.50 -23.55 -26.84
N ASP A 388 -5.13 -23.33 -28.10
CA ASP A 388 -3.89 -22.63 -28.45
C ASP A 388 -4.18 -21.15 -28.65
N LEU A 389 -3.43 -20.28 -27.97
CA LEU A 389 -3.63 -18.84 -28.02
C LEU A 389 -2.59 -18.16 -28.91
N SER A 390 -3.01 -17.10 -29.59
CA SER A 390 -2.13 -16.20 -30.34
C SER A 390 -1.55 -15.06 -29.49
N PHE A 391 -1.97 -14.94 -28.24
CA PHE A 391 -1.65 -13.84 -27.32
C PHE A 391 -1.29 -14.37 -25.92
N HIS A 392 -0.79 -13.50 -25.03
CA HIS A 392 -0.41 -13.89 -23.68
C HIS A 392 -1.57 -13.64 -22.69
N PRO A 393 -2.20 -14.70 -22.17
CA PRO A 393 -3.30 -14.55 -21.22
C PRO A 393 -2.78 -14.06 -19.85
N SER A 394 -2.95 -12.76 -19.56
CA SER A 394 -2.40 -12.15 -18.32
C SER A 394 -3.44 -12.00 -17.21
N GLU A 395 -4.66 -11.62 -17.58
CA GLU A 395 -5.77 -11.39 -16.65
C GLU A 395 -7.07 -11.83 -17.32
N LEU A 396 -7.91 -12.55 -16.58
CA LEU A 396 -9.17 -13.11 -17.05
C LEU A 396 -10.30 -12.70 -16.11
N SER A 397 -11.47 -12.36 -16.66
CA SER A 397 -12.69 -12.22 -15.88
C SER A 397 -13.89 -12.82 -16.60
N PHE A 398 -14.68 -13.58 -15.85
CA PHE A 398 -15.91 -14.20 -16.30
C PHE A 398 -17.08 -13.22 -16.36
N ASP A 399 -18.00 -13.50 -17.28
CA ASP A 399 -19.35 -13.00 -17.25
C ASP A 399 -20.15 -13.79 -16.21
N GLU A 400 -20.64 -13.16 -15.14
CA GLU A 400 -21.35 -13.91 -14.08
C GLU A 400 -22.60 -14.68 -14.54
N GLU A 401 -23.22 -14.33 -15.67
CA GLU A 401 -24.45 -14.97 -16.15
C GLU A 401 -24.15 -16.17 -17.04
N PHE A 402 -23.06 -16.12 -17.80
CA PHE A 402 -22.73 -17.09 -18.84
C PHE A 402 -21.31 -17.65 -18.64
N PRO A 403 -21.16 -18.94 -18.31
CA PRO A 403 -19.84 -19.53 -18.04
C PRO A 403 -18.94 -19.54 -19.28
N ASP A 404 -19.53 -19.68 -20.46
CA ASP A 404 -18.82 -19.73 -21.73
C ASP A 404 -18.33 -18.35 -22.21
N LYS A 405 -18.75 -17.27 -21.54
CA LYS A 405 -18.42 -15.90 -21.90
C LYS A 405 -17.44 -15.30 -20.91
N TYR A 406 -16.27 -14.94 -21.39
CA TYR A 406 -15.27 -14.26 -20.57
C TYR A 406 -14.27 -13.49 -21.39
N VAL A 407 -13.60 -12.55 -20.72
CA VAL A 407 -12.66 -11.62 -21.33
C VAL A 407 -11.26 -11.88 -20.79
N ILE A 408 -10.26 -11.86 -21.69
CA ILE A 408 -8.84 -11.96 -21.37
C ILE A 408 -8.10 -10.71 -21.85
N LEU A 409 -7.28 -10.14 -20.96
CA LEU A 409 -6.37 -9.04 -21.27
C LEU A 409 -4.95 -9.55 -21.43
N ASP A 410 -4.29 -9.17 -22.53
CA ASP A 410 -2.85 -9.32 -22.72
C ASP A 410 -2.14 -8.06 -22.21
N LYS A 411 -1.37 -8.19 -21.12
CA LYS A 411 -0.59 -7.10 -20.52
C LYS A 411 0.88 -7.08 -20.99
N VAL A 412 1.33 -8.12 -21.70
CA VAL A 412 2.73 -8.28 -22.12
C VAL A 412 3.01 -7.38 -23.33
N VAL A 413 2.08 -7.33 -24.28
CA VAL A 413 2.21 -6.50 -25.49
C VAL A 413 1.92 -5.03 -25.15
N THR A 414 2.70 -4.10 -25.74
CA THR A 414 2.57 -2.64 -25.54
C THR A 414 1.17 -2.12 -25.87
N ASN A 415 0.54 -2.67 -26.90
CA ASN A 415 -0.80 -2.29 -27.36
C ASN A 415 -1.95 -2.89 -26.52
N ARG A 416 -1.64 -3.55 -25.39
CA ARG A 416 -2.58 -4.16 -24.42
C ARG A 416 -3.95 -4.50 -24.99
N LYS A 417 -4.04 -5.67 -25.62
CA LYS A 417 -5.23 -6.10 -26.36
C LYS A 417 -6.17 -6.89 -25.46
N LEU A 418 -7.46 -6.65 -25.65
CA LEU A 418 -8.55 -7.31 -24.96
C LEU A 418 -9.23 -8.29 -25.91
N TYR A 419 -9.39 -9.52 -25.45
CA TYR A 419 -9.98 -10.62 -26.21
C TYR A 419 -11.22 -11.13 -25.49
N LEU A 420 -12.27 -11.43 -26.25
CA LEU A 420 -13.52 -12.01 -25.76
C LEU A 420 -13.71 -13.40 -26.36
N THR A 421 -14.19 -14.32 -25.53
CA THR A 421 -14.73 -15.61 -26.00
C THR A 421 -16.22 -15.69 -25.65
N LEU A 422 -16.98 -16.37 -26.52
CA LEU A 422 -18.39 -16.71 -26.31
C LEU A 422 -18.61 -18.23 -26.26
N ASP A 423 -17.56 -19.02 -26.53
CA ASP A 423 -17.63 -20.47 -26.70
C ASP A 423 -16.83 -21.22 -25.62
N GLY A 424 -16.64 -20.61 -24.44
CA GLY A 424 -15.93 -21.21 -23.31
C GLY A 424 -14.43 -21.36 -23.52
N GLY A 425 -13.82 -20.53 -24.38
CA GLY A 425 -12.38 -20.54 -24.61
C GLY A 425 -11.89 -21.29 -25.84
N LYS A 426 -12.81 -21.83 -26.66
CA LYS A 426 -12.46 -22.47 -27.94
C LYS A 426 -11.86 -21.48 -28.94
N THR A 427 -12.50 -20.32 -29.05
CA THR A 427 -12.10 -19.25 -29.97
C THR A 427 -12.05 -17.91 -29.25
N PHE A 428 -11.21 -17.00 -29.72
CA PHE A 428 -11.05 -15.67 -29.15
C PHE A 428 -11.09 -14.60 -30.23
N LYS A 429 -11.92 -13.57 -30.01
CA LYS A 429 -12.02 -12.39 -30.86
C LYS A 429 -11.40 -11.19 -30.15
N MET A 430 -10.52 -10.46 -30.84
CA MET A 430 -9.99 -9.19 -30.32
C MET A 430 -11.09 -8.12 -30.41
N ILE A 431 -11.40 -7.49 -29.27
CA ILE A 431 -12.46 -6.48 -29.16
C ILE A 431 -11.89 -5.07 -29.01
N GLN A 432 -10.81 -4.88 -28.24
CA GLN A 432 -10.22 -3.57 -27.99
C GLN A 432 -8.70 -3.62 -27.83
N SER A 433 -8.07 -2.44 -27.95
CA SER A 433 -6.64 -2.23 -27.76
C SER A 433 -6.37 -1.05 -26.83
N TYR A 434 -5.14 -0.98 -26.31
CA TYR A 434 -4.70 0.03 -25.34
C TYR A 434 -5.50 0.01 -24.04
N VAL A 435 -6.01 -1.16 -23.64
CA VAL A 435 -6.81 -1.32 -22.43
C VAL A 435 -5.90 -1.32 -21.20
N LYS A 436 -6.19 -0.43 -20.25
CA LYS A 436 -5.49 -0.32 -18.98
C LYS A 436 -6.02 -1.36 -17.99
N THR A 437 -7.34 -1.36 -17.78
CA THR A 437 -8.08 -2.26 -16.89
C THR A 437 -9.55 -2.35 -17.35
N PHE A 438 -10.26 -3.36 -16.88
CA PHE A 438 -11.67 -3.58 -17.17
C PHE A 438 -12.39 -4.15 -15.95
N PHE A 439 -13.71 -3.93 -15.88
CA PHE A 439 -14.54 -4.38 -14.77
C PHE A 439 -15.93 -4.80 -15.27
N TRP A 440 -16.50 -5.79 -14.62
CA TRP A 440 -17.92 -6.11 -14.72
C TRP A 440 -18.64 -5.51 -13.52
N SER A 441 -19.77 -4.85 -13.76
CA SER A 441 -20.70 -4.53 -12.70
C SER A 441 -21.85 -5.52 -12.69
N SER A 442 -22.11 -6.03 -11.50
CA SER A 442 -23.21 -6.93 -11.20
C SER A 442 -23.81 -6.46 -9.88
N GLY A 443 -25.11 -6.24 -9.88
CA GLY A 443 -25.85 -5.78 -8.70
C GLY A 443 -27.30 -6.24 -8.79
N PRO A 444 -27.94 -6.61 -7.67
CA PRO A 444 -29.33 -7.03 -7.67
C PRO A 444 -30.22 -5.88 -8.16
N GLY A 445 -30.90 -6.09 -9.29
CA GLY A 445 -31.86 -5.12 -9.87
C GLY A 445 -31.28 -4.09 -10.83
N PHE A 446 -29.97 -4.13 -11.14
CA PHE A 446 -29.35 -3.26 -12.14
C PHE A 446 -28.97 -4.05 -13.39
N SER A 447 -29.13 -3.44 -14.56
CA SER A 447 -28.62 -4.02 -15.81
C SER A 447 -27.12 -4.15 -15.72
N LYS A 448 -26.60 -5.29 -16.17
CA LYS A 448 -25.17 -5.54 -16.23
C LYS A 448 -24.48 -4.53 -17.15
N VAL A 449 -23.37 -3.96 -16.68
CA VAL A 449 -22.55 -3.03 -17.48
C VAL A 449 -21.08 -3.45 -17.43
N PHE A 450 -20.45 -3.44 -18.59
CA PHE A 450 -19.02 -3.64 -18.79
C PHE A 450 -18.31 -2.29 -18.83
N TYR A 451 -17.34 -2.11 -17.92
CA TYR A 451 -16.52 -0.91 -17.85
C TYR A 451 -15.10 -1.18 -18.34
N MET A 452 -14.54 -0.25 -19.09
CA MET A 452 -13.19 -0.38 -19.65
C MET A 452 -12.46 0.96 -19.58
N GLU A 453 -11.25 0.95 -19.01
CA GLU A 453 -10.34 2.10 -19.00
C GLU A 453 -9.32 1.93 -20.12
N ARG A 454 -9.23 2.90 -21.05
CA ARG A 454 -8.29 2.90 -22.18
C ARG A 454 -7.23 3.99 -22.03
N TRP A 455 -5.98 3.68 -22.35
CA TRP A 455 -4.90 4.65 -22.40
C TRP A 455 -5.10 5.64 -23.56
N LYS A 456 -4.78 6.91 -23.31
CA LYS A 456 -4.60 7.95 -24.31
C LYS A 456 -3.11 8.26 -24.50
N PRO A 457 -2.69 8.78 -25.67
CA PRO A 457 -1.31 9.17 -25.93
C PRO A 457 -0.77 10.28 -25.00
N ASP A 458 -1.66 11.07 -24.40
CA ASP A 458 -1.33 12.15 -23.46
C ASP A 458 -0.93 11.66 -22.06
N GLY A 459 -0.93 10.35 -21.83
CA GLY A 459 -0.62 9.72 -20.54
C GLY A 459 -1.79 9.68 -19.56
N THR A 460 -2.97 10.18 -19.97
CA THR A 460 -4.24 9.99 -19.26
C THR A 460 -4.99 8.78 -19.82
N SER A 461 -6.14 8.47 -19.23
CA SER A 461 -7.02 7.40 -19.67
C SER A 461 -8.45 7.90 -19.81
N THR A 462 -9.28 7.12 -20.51
CA THR A 462 -10.72 7.38 -20.65
C THR A 462 -11.48 6.13 -20.29
N VAL A 463 -12.53 6.31 -19.50
CA VAL A 463 -13.37 5.24 -18.99
C VAL A 463 -14.62 5.16 -19.85
N PHE A 464 -14.85 3.98 -20.41
CA PHE A 464 -15.99 3.64 -21.24
C PHE A 464 -16.94 2.71 -20.48
N SER A 465 -18.23 2.83 -20.74
CA SER A 465 -19.27 1.90 -20.32
C SER A 465 -20.02 1.33 -21.52
N ALA A 466 -20.24 0.03 -21.52
CA ALA A 466 -21.04 -0.66 -22.53
C ALA A 466 -21.95 -1.68 -21.84
N SER A 467 -23.16 -1.87 -22.35
CA SER A 467 -24.06 -2.94 -21.90
C SER A 467 -23.46 -4.31 -22.22
N ASP A 468 -22.89 -4.46 -23.42
CA ASP A 468 -22.24 -5.69 -23.87
C ASP A 468 -20.81 -5.41 -24.38
N PRO A 469 -19.81 -6.27 -24.10
CA PRO A 469 -18.45 -6.06 -24.58
C PRO A 469 -18.30 -6.28 -26.10
N THR A 470 -19.32 -6.83 -26.78
CA THR A 470 -19.27 -6.97 -28.24
C THR A 470 -19.58 -5.64 -28.94
N ASP A 471 -20.39 -4.78 -28.32
CA ASP A 471 -20.87 -3.50 -28.88
C ASP A 471 -20.06 -2.29 -28.40
N LEU A 472 -18.74 -2.43 -28.34
CA LEU A 472 -17.84 -1.37 -27.87
C LEU A 472 -17.74 -0.16 -28.83
N VAL A 473 -18.33 -0.24 -30.02
CA VAL A 473 -18.42 0.89 -30.97
C VAL A 473 -19.35 1.98 -30.44
N ASN A 474 -20.43 1.58 -29.76
CA ASN A 474 -21.43 2.50 -29.20
C ASN A 474 -21.24 2.70 -27.70
N ALA A 475 -20.02 2.45 -27.18
CA ALA A 475 -19.74 2.60 -25.77
C ALA A 475 -19.83 4.07 -25.33
N GLU A 476 -20.51 4.30 -24.21
CA GLU A 476 -20.66 5.63 -23.61
C GLU A 476 -19.37 6.01 -22.85
N ILE A 477 -19.00 7.29 -22.93
CA ILE A 477 -17.83 7.82 -22.21
C ILE A 477 -18.29 8.33 -20.85
N LEU A 478 -17.83 7.69 -19.78
CA LEU A 478 -18.18 8.10 -18.41
C LEU A 478 -17.23 9.14 -17.83
N PHE A 479 -15.94 8.99 -18.11
CA PHE A 479 -14.93 9.87 -17.53
C PHE A 479 -13.73 10.05 -18.47
N GLU A 480 -13.35 11.29 -18.70
CA GLU A 480 -12.21 11.67 -19.51
C GLU A 480 -11.04 12.20 -18.66
N GLU A 481 -9.82 12.00 -19.17
CA GLU A 481 -8.57 12.42 -18.51
C GLU A 481 -8.40 11.79 -17.10
N ALA A 482 -8.83 10.54 -16.93
CA ALA A 482 -8.56 9.76 -15.72
C ALA A 482 -7.07 9.45 -15.61
N LYS A 483 -6.57 9.39 -14.38
CA LYS A 483 -5.25 8.85 -14.04
C LYS A 483 -5.38 7.43 -13.49
N ASP A 484 -6.40 7.21 -12.67
CA ASP A 484 -6.77 5.91 -12.14
C ASP A 484 -8.28 5.79 -11.98
N PHE A 485 -8.81 4.59 -12.23
CA PHE A 485 -10.22 4.26 -12.12
C PHE A 485 -10.42 2.93 -11.39
N GLN A 486 -11.31 2.91 -10.39
CA GLN A 486 -11.62 1.71 -9.61
C GLN A 486 -13.11 1.68 -9.24
N ILE A 487 -13.68 0.48 -9.20
CA ILE A 487 -15.05 0.24 -8.73
C ILE A 487 -14.98 -0.57 -7.44
N LYS A 488 -15.73 -0.16 -6.41
CA LYS A 488 -15.83 -0.89 -5.13
C LYS A 488 -17.26 -0.85 -4.60
N GLY A 489 -17.92 -2.01 -4.64
CA GLY A 489 -19.33 -2.11 -4.29
C GLY A 489 -20.13 -1.15 -5.16
N ASP A 490 -20.94 -0.30 -4.53
CA ASP A 490 -21.85 0.62 -5.21
C ASP A 490 -21.16 1.92 -5.70
N TYR A 491 -19.85 2.09 -5.47
CA TYR A 491 -19.14 3.32 -5.76
C TYR A 491 -18.07 3.18 -6.85
N MET A 492 -18.01 4.18 -7.73
CA MET A 492 -16.94 4.36 -8.72
C MET A 492 -16.01 5.48 -8.27
N PHE A 493 -14.70 5.24 -8.36
CA PHE A 493 -13.65 6.18 -7.99
C PHE A 493 -12.80 6.48 -9.21
N ALA A 494 -12.73 7.74 -9.62
CA ALA A 494 -11.81 8.22 -10.64
C ALA A 494 -10.90 9.30 -10.04
N THR A 495 -9.61 9.28 -10.39
CA THR A 495 -8.68 10.34 -10.03
C THR A 495 -8.31 11.15 -11.26
N LYS A 496 -8.40 12.47 -11.16
CA LYS A 496 -7.97 13.40 -12.21
C LYS A 496 -6.87 14.29 -11.66
N GLN A 497 -5.82 14.50 -12.44
CA GLN A 497 -4.77 15.44 -12.06
C GLN A 497 -5.27 16.85 -12.40
N SER A 498 -5.57 17.65 -11.38
CA SER A 498 -5.97 19.04 -11.59
C SER A 498 -4.84 19.79 -12.29
N LYS A 499 -5.17 20.50 -13.37
CA LYS A 499 -4.27 21.46 -14.03
C LYS A 499 -4.18 22.76 -13.21
N ASP A 500 -5.17 23.02 -12.34
CA ASP A 500 -5.23 24.19 -11.48
C ASP A 500 -4.89 23.85 -10.03
N VAL A 501 -3.89 24.54 -9.47
CA VAL A 501 -3.72 24.65 -8.01
C VAL A 501 -4.63 25.78 -7.55
N SER A 502 -5.95 25.55 -7.57
CA SER A 502 -6.93 26.43 -6.94
C SER A 502 -7.44 25.77 -5.67
N PHE A 503 -7.12 26.41 -4.54
CA PHE A 503 -7.60 26.07 -3.20
C PHE A 503 -9.13 25.96 -3.20
N PHE A 504 -9.66 24.81 -2.75
CA PHE A 504 -11.03 24.78 -2.24
C PHE A 504 -11.00 25.16 -0.76
N LEU A 505 -11.46 26.39 -0.51
CA LEU A 505 -11.96 26.83 0.79
C LEU A 505 -13.24 26.03 1.07
N PHE A 506 -13.29 25.27 2.15
CA PHE A 506 -14.58 24.82 2.70
C PHE A 506 -15.28 26.05 3.28
N LEU A 507 -16.49 26.33 2.81
CA LEU A 507 -17.51 27.05 3.58
C LEU A 507 -18.40 26.01 4.25
#